data_AF-A7HXZ0-F1
#
_entry.id   AF-A7HXZ0-F1
#
_cell.length_a   1.000
_cell.length_b   1.000
_cell.length_c   1.000
_cell.angle_alpha   90.00
_cell.angle_beta   90.00
_cell.angle_gamma   90.00
#
_symmetry.space_group_name_H-M   'P 1'
#
loop_
_entity.id
_entity.type
_entity.pdbx_description
1 polymer ?
#
loop_
_entity_poly.entity_id
_entity_poly.type
_entity_poly.pdbx_seq_one_letter_code
_entity_poly.pdbx_strand_id
1 'polypeptide(L)'
;MFAATATLAIRHARATGTLAALASFLVIALSGRPPDGVLEALVVVLPALEVTLFAFAVAFALDEVPSAASLALRAFALWAAVCFLTIWLLVAATQASIEAYVRLGGPPMLGSTL
;
A
#
# COMPACT_ATOMS: atom_id res chain seq x y z
N MET A 1 0.15 -24.12 -15.20
CA MET A 1 -0.33 -23.03 -14.31
C MET A 1 0.61 -21.82 -14.32
N PHE A 2 1.91 -22.00 -14.12
CA PHE A 2 2.91 -20.90 -14.09
C PHE A 2 2.99 -20.02 -15.36
N ALA A 3 2.82 -20.60 -16.55
CA ALA A 3 2.82 -19.82 -17.79
C ALA A 3 1.63 -18.86 -17.87
N ALA A 4 0.44 -19.28 -17.40
CA ALA A 4 -0.76 -18.45 -17.43
C ALA A 4 -0.68 -17.27 -16.45
N THR A 5 -0.12 -17.49 -15.26
CA THR A 5 0.09 -16.43 -14.26
C THR A 5 1.16 -15.43 -14.70
N ALA A 6 2.24 -15.89 -15.34
CA ALA A 6 3.26 -15.00 -15.89
C ALA A 6 2.70 -14.10 -16.99
N THR A 7 1.89 -14.64 -17.91
CA THR A 7 1.26 -13.84 -18.98
C THR A 7 0.25 -12.84 -18.42
N LEU A 8 -0.51 -13.22 -17.39
CA LEU A 8 -1.44 -12.31 -16.71
C LEU A 8 -0.71 -11.17 -16.02
N ALA A 9 0.43 -11.45 -15.37
CA ALA A 9 1.26 -10.46 -14.70
C ALA A 9 1.91 -9.49 -15.68
N ILE A 10 2.36 -9.97 -16.84
CA ILE A 10 2.90 -9.11 -17.91
C ILE A 10 1.80 -8.23 -18.51
N ARG A 11 0.59 -8.79 -18.67
CA ARG A 11 -0.57 -8.04 -19.20
C ARG A 11 -1.03 -6.95 -18.24
N HIS A 12 -1.01 -7.21 -16.93
CA HIS A 12 -1.45 -6.25 -15.89
C HIS A 12 -0.27 -5.88 -14.97
N ALA A 13 0.80 -5.38 -15.57
CA ALA A 13 2.05 -5.11 -14.87
C ALA A 13 1.90 -4.02 -13.80
N ARG A 14 1.04 -3.02 -14.02
CA ARG A 14 0.82 -1.95 -13.04
C ARG A 14 -0.03 -2.45 -11.88
N ALA A 15 -1.09 -3.21 -12.19
CA ALA A 15 -1.99 -3.76 -11.17
C ALA A 15 -1.30 -4.82 -10.29
N THR A 16 -0.39 -5.61 -10.87
CA THR A 16 0.47 -6.50 -10.08
C THR A 16 1.50 -5.72 -9.27
N GLY A 17 2.02 -4.61 -9.81
CA GLY A 17 2.90 -3.68 -9.09
C GLY A 17 2.26 -3.07 -7.85
N THR A 18 0.99 -2.67 -7.93
CA THR A 18 0.26 -2.10 -6.79
C THR A 18 0.06 -3.14 -5.67
N LEU A 19 -0.24 -4.40 -6.02
CA LEU A 19 -0.36 -5.48 -5.04
C LEU A 19 0.99 -5.82 -4.40
N ALA A 20 2.06 -5.86 -5.21
CA ALA A 20 3.41 -6.07 -4.71
C ALA A 20 3.81 -4.96 -3.73
N ALA A 21 3.52 -3.70 -4.05
CA ALA A 21 3.77 -2.57 -3.17
C ALA A 21 3.02 -2.68 -1.83
N LEU A 22 1.73 -3.05 -1.85
CA LEU A 22 0.96 -3.28 -0.63
C LEU A 22 1.58 -4.39 0.21
N ALA A 23 1.89 -5.54 -0.39
CA ALA A 23 2.48 -6.67 0.32
C ALA A 23 3.83 -6.29 0.95
N SER A 24 4.71 -5.62 0.19
CA SER A 24 5.99 -5.14 0.70
C SER A 24 5.80 -4.13 1.83
N PHE A 25 4.87 -3.19 1.69
CA PHE A 25 4.56 -2.21 2.73
C PHE A 25 4.09 -2.89 4.02
N LEU A 26 3.12 -3.82 3.94
CA LEU A 26 2.60 -4.52 5.11
C LEU A 26 3.68 -5.33 5.82
N VAL A 27 4.54 -6.04 5.07
CA VAL A 27 5.66 -6.77 5.66
C VAL A 27 6.60 -5.82 6.40
N ILE A 28 6.98 -4.70 5.78
CA ILE A 28 7.91 -3.73 6.39
C ILE A 28 7.27 -3.07 7.60
N ALA A 29 6.04 -2.58 7.48
CA ALA A 29 5.35 -1.85 8.54
C ALA A 29 5.09 -2.73 9.77
N LEU A 30 4.59 -3.96 9.56
CA LEU A 30 4.24 -4.88 10.65
C LEU A 30 5.47 -5.55 11.28
N SER A 31 6.58 -5.69 10.54
CA SER A 31 7.82 -6.23 11.12
C SER A 31 8.62 -5.16 11.88
N GLY A 32 8.55 -3.89 11.44
CA GLY A 32 9.28 -2.79 12.09
C GLY A 32 8.69 -2.39 13.43
N ARG A 33 7.36 -2.40 13.56
CA ARG A 33 6.64 -2.14 14.80
C ARG A 33 5.38 -3.01 14.84
N PRO A 34 5.44 -4.21 15.43
CA PRO A 34 4.27 -5.07 15.49
C PRO A 34 3.17 -4.38 16.30
N PRO A 35 1.91 -4.34 15.79
CA PRO A 35 0.83 -3.66 16.49
C PRO A 35 0.42 -4.43 17.75
N ASP A 36 0.21 -3.72 18.84
CA ASP A 36 -0.18 -4.31 20.14
C ASP A 36 -1.67 -4.72 20.16
N GLY A 37 -2.45 -4.26 19.18
CA GLY A 37 -3.87 -4.61 19.04
C GLY A 37 -4.46 -4.35 17.66
N VAL A 38 -5.70 -4.79 17.48
CA VAL A 38 -6.44 -4.69 16.21
C VAL A 38 -6.59 -3.23 15.75
N LEU A 39 -6.83 -2.31 16.68
CA LEU A 39 -7.01 -0.90 16.35
C LEU A 39 -5.72 -0.27 15.78
N GLU A 40 -4.58 -0.56 16.38
CA GLU A 40 -3.28 -0.08 15.90
C GLU A 40 -2.92 -0.69 14.54
N ALA A 41 -3.24 -1.98 14.34
CA ALA A 41 -3.12 -2.60 13.03
C ALA A 41 -4.00 -1.91 11.99
N LEU A 42 -5.24 -1.53 12.33
CA LEU A 42 -6.16 -0.84 11.41
C LEU A 42 -5.67 0.56 11.01
N VAL A 43 -5.00 1.29 11.90
CA VAL A 43 -4.40 2.60 11.58
C VAL A 43 -3.35 2.51 10.46
N VAL A 44 -2.71 1.35 10.30
CA VAL A 44 -1.74 1.08 9.24
C VAL A 44 -2.40 0.40 8.03
N VAL A 45 -3.21 -0.63 8.27
CA VAL A 45 -3.78 -1.48 7.22
C VAL A 45 -4.88 -0.76 6.44
N LEU A 46 -5.76 -0.02 7.11
CA LEU A 46 -6.91 0.62 6.45
C LEU A 46 -6.45 1.69 5.43
N PRO A 47 -5.57 2.65 5.77
CA PRO A 47 -5.09 3.62 4.78
C PRO A 47 -4.29 2.97 3.66
N ALA A 48 -3.52 1.91 3.97
CA ALA A 48 -2.80 1.16 2.96
C ALA A 48 -3.74 0.47 1.96
N LEU A 49 -4.85 -0.11 2.45
CA LEU A 49 -5.88 -0.71 1.60
C LEU A 49 -6.60 0.33 0.74
N GLU A 50 -6.96 1.49 1.30
CA GLU A 50 -7.62 2.57 0.55
C GLU A 50 -6.78 3.00 -0.65
N VAL A 51 -5.51 3.35 -0.42
CA VAL A 51 -4.59 3.76 -1.49
C VAL A 51 -4.42 2.65 -2.51
N THR A 52 -4.24 1.40 -2.05
CA THR A 52 -4.03 0.27 -2.96
C THR A 52 -5.26 0.01 -3.81
N LEU A 53 -6.47 0.14 -3.27
CA LEU A 53 -7.70 -0.12 -4.00
C LEU A 53 -7.92 0.91 -5.11
N PHE A 54 -7.71 2.20 -4.81
CA PHE A 54 -7.74 3.25 -5.83
C PHE A 54 -6.64 3.08 -6.88
N ALA A 55 -5.40 2.85 -6.44
CA ALA A 55 -4.27 2.67 -7.33
C ALA A 55 -4.44 1.44 -8.24
N PHE A 56 -4.97 0.34 -7.70
CA PHE A 56 -5.25 -0.89 -8.44
C PHE A 56 -6.31 -0.66 -9.52
N ALA A 57 -7.41 0.05 -9.22
CA ALA A 57 -8.45 0.36 -10.19
C ALA A 57 -7.90 1.21 -11.36
N VAL A 58 -7.10 2.23 -11.05
CA VAL A 58 -6.42 3.07 -12.06
C VAL A 58 -5.43 2.23 -12.87
N ALA A 59 -4.62 1.42 -12.21
CA ALA A 59 -3.64 0.56 -12.87
C ALA A 59 -4.30 -0.43 -13.82
N PHE A 60 -5.42 -1.04 -13.41
CA PHE A 60 -6.19 -1.97 -14.22
C PHE A 60 -6.78 -1.32 -15.47
N ALA A 61 -7.34 -0.11 -15.34
CA ALA A 61 -7.86 0.65 -16.48
C ALA A 61 -6.76 1.07 -17.47
N LEU A 62 -5.54 1.32 -16.98
CA LEU A 62 -4.41 1.72 -17.82
C LEU A 62 -3.68 0.54 -18.49
N ASP A 63 -3.84 -0.67 -17.95
CA ASP A 63 -3.21 -1.91 -18.45
C ASP A 63 -4.01 -2.56 -19.61
N GLU A 64 -5.07 -1.91 -20.13
CA GLU A 64 -5.85 -2.45 -21.25
C GLU A 64 -5.07 -2.57 -22.57
N VAL A 65 -3.96 -1.85 -22.73
CA VAL A 65 -3.11 -1.91 -23.93
C VAL A 65 -1.96 -2.90 -23.73
N PRO A 66 -1.84 -3.95 -24.57
CA PRO A 66 -0.74 -4.90 -24.48
C PRO A 66 0.61 -4.19 -24.63
N SER A 67 1.45 -4.24 -23.59
CA SER A 67 2.79 -3.67 -23.61
C SER A 67 3.85 -4.75 -23.87
N ALA A 68 4.93 -4.37 -24.56
CA ALA A 68 6.08 -5.27 -24.71
C ALA A 68 6.68 -5.59 -23.32
N ALA A 69 7.24 -6.78 -23.15
CA ALA A 69 7.72 -7.26 -21.85
C ALA A 69 8.73 -6.30 -21.15
N SER A 70 9.56 -5.59 -21.92
CA SER A 70 10.50 -4.59 -21.38
C SER A 70 9.80 -3.33 -20.84
N LEU A 71 8.71 -2.90 -21.47
CA LEU A 71 7.88 -1.79 -21.02
C LEU A 71 7.00 -2.18 -19.83
N ALA A 72 6.53 -3.43 -19.80
CA ALA A 72 5.77 -4.00 -18.68
C ALA A 72 6.59 -3.96 -17.38
N LEU A 73 7.86 -4.38 -17.41
CA LEU A 73 8.71 -4.36 -16.21
C LEU A 73 8.94 -2.94 -15.67
N ARG A 74 9.18 -1.97 -16.55
CA ARG A 74 9.33 -0.56 -16.15
C ARG A 74 8.03 0.00 -15.59
N ALA A 75 6.89 -0.33 -16.21
CA ALA A 75 5.57 0.08 -15.74
C ALA A 75 5.27 -0.50 -14.35
N PHE A 76 5.54 -1.80 -14.14
CA PHE A 76 5.45 -2.46 -12.84
C PHE A 76 6.28 -1.73 -11.79
N ALA A 77 7.59 -1.52 -12.04
CA ALA A 77 8.51 -0.96 -11.05
C ALA A 77 8.12 0.47 -10.66
N LEU A 78 7.78 1.31 -11.63
CA LEU A 78 7.36 2.69 -11.37
C LEU A 78 6.04 2.76 -10.60
N TRP A 79 5.05 1.95 -11.00
CA TRP A 79 3.76 1.95 -10.31
C TRP A 79 3.87 1.39 -8.89
N ALA A 80 4.67 0.32 -8.70
CA ALA A 80 4.94 -0.23 -7.39
C ALA A 80 5.60 0.83 -6.47
N ALA A 81 6.61 1.54 -6.98
CA ALA A 81 7.29 2.59 -6.22
C ALA A 81 6.34 3.74 -5.82
N VAL A 82 5.52 4.24 -6.76
CA VAL A 82 4.56 5.31 -6.48
C VAL A 82 3.51 4.86 -5.46
N CYS A 83 2.97 3.64 -5.59
CA CYS A 83 2.03 3.10 -4.61
C CYS A 83 2.64 2.99 -3.23
N PHE A 84 3.85 2.40 -3.15
CA PHE A 84 4.55 2.21 -1.89
C PHE A 84 4.75 3.54 -1.17
N LEU A 85 5.25 4.56 -1.88
CA LEU A 85 5.45 5.89 -1.32
C LEU A 85 4.14 6.54 -0.88
N THR A 86 3.07 6.38 -1.65
CA THR A 86 1.75 6.96 -1.33
C THR A 86 1.15 6.31 -0.09
N ILE A 87 1.21 4.97 0.01
CA ILE A 87 0.79 4.22 1.19
C ILE A 87 1.58 4.68 2.42
N TRP A 88 2.91 4.76 2.29
CA TRP A 88 3.78 5.19 3.38
C TRP A 88 3.44 6.59 3.88
N LEU A 89 3.29 7.55 2.96
CA LEU A 89 2.96 8.93 3.31
C LEU A 89 1.60 9.05 3.99
N LEU A 90 0.58 8.32 3.50
CA LEU A 90 -0.74 8.38 4.10
C LEU A 90 -0.76 7.78 5.51
N VAL A 91 -0.12 6.62 5.71
CA VAL A 91 -0.01 6.01 7.04
C VAL A 91 0.75 6.93 8.01
N ALA A 92 1.87 7.51 7.58
CA ALA A 92 2.64 8.45 8.38
C ALA A 92 1.82 9.70 8.74
N ALA A 93 1.06 10.25 7.78
CA ALA A 93 0.18 11.39 8.02
C ALA A 93 -0.94 11.07 9.00
N THR A 94 -1.55 9.88 8.90
CA THR A 94 -2.58 9.42 9.85
C THR A 94 -2.01 9.31 11.26
N GLN A 95 -0.85 8.67 11.41
CA GLN A 95 -0.18 8.54 12.71
C GLN A 95 0.19 9.91 13.32
N ALA A 96 0.77 10.81 12.52
CA ALA A 96 1.11 12.16 12.97
C ALA A 96 -0.15 12.97 13.38
N SER A 97 -1.25 12.78 12.67
CA SER A 97 -2.53 13.44 12.98
C SER A 97 -3.11 12.95 14.31
N ILE A 98 -3.04 11.64 14.58
CA ILE A 98 -3.45 11.05 15.86
C ILE A 98 -2.57 11.59 17.00
N GLU A 99 -1.24 11.61 16.81
CA GLU A 99 -0.32 12.14 17.82
C GLU A 99 -0.59 13.63 18.11
N ALA A 100 -0.81 14.44 17.08
CA ALA A 100 -1.15 15.85 17.24
C ALA A 100 -2.47 16.03 18.00
N TYR A 101 -3.49 15.22 17.68
CA TYR A 101 -4.79 15.24 18.37
C TYR A 101 -4.64 14.97 19.88
N VAL A 102 -3.84 13.96 20.25
CA VAL A 102 -3.57 13.64 21.66
C VAL A 102 -2.80 14.77 22.35
N ARG A 103 -1.78 15.34 21.70
CA ARG A 103 -1.00 16.48 22.26
C ARG A 103 -1.85 17.72 22.50
N LEU A 104 -2.92 17.92 21.73
CA LEU A 104 -3.86 19.03 21.87
C LEU A 104 -4.97 18.78 22.92
N GLY A 105 -4.90 17.68 23.67
CA GLY A 105 -5.82 17.38 24.76
C GLY A 105 -7.03 16.53 24.35
N GLY A 106 -7.04 15.94 23.16
CA GLY A 106 -8.00 14.91 22.80
C GLY A 106 -7.79 13.62 23.60
N PRO A 107 -8.85 12.83 23.87
CA PRO A 107 -8.70 11.51 24.49
C PRO A 107 -7.77 10.63 23.64
N PRO A 108 -6.86 9.85 24.28
CA PRO A 108 -5.98 8.97 23.54
C PRO A 108 -6.82 7.91 22.80
N MET A 109 -6.78 7.97 21.47
CA MET A 109 -7.37 6.97 20.59
C MET A 109 -6.51 5.69 20.52
N LEU A 110 -5.38 5.69 21.20
CA LEU A 110 -4.46 4.58 21.37
C LEU A 110 -4.59 4.11 22.81
N GLY A 111 -4.51 2.80 23.06
CA GLY A 111 -4.30 2.23 24.39
C GLY A 111 -2.91 2.58 24.97
N SER A 112 -2.43 3.81 24.76
CA SER A 112 -1.28 4.36 25.43
C SER A 112 -1.66 4.68 26.86
N THR A 113 -1.65 3.66 27.72
CA THR A 113 -1.20 3.91 29.09
C THR A 113 0.24 4.38 28.97
N LEU A 114 0.46 5.68 29.18
CA LEU A 114 1.75 6.16 29.69
C LEU A 114 2.02 5.47 31.04
#